data_AF-A0AAJ0XA30-F1
#
_entry.id   AF-A0AAJ0XA30-F1
#
_cell.length_a   1.000
_cell.length_b   1.000
_cell.length_c   1.000
_cell.angle_alpha   90.00
_cell.angle_beta   90.00
_cell.angle_gamma   90.00
#
_symmetry.space_group_name_H-M   'P 1'
#
loop_
_entity.id
_entity.type
_entity.pdbx_description
1 polymer ?
#
loop_
_entity_poly.entity_id
_entity_poly.type
_entity_poly.pdbx_seq_one_letter_code
_entity_poly.pdbx_strand_id
1 'polypeptide(L)' 'MHMFDAEKQVIADLCEEGTVVTTKQYPSFHVIVVRHPTLGKLVLVEGRDGQGAVVEVDG' A
#
# COMPACT_ATOMS: atom_id res chain seq x y z
N MET A 1 14.63 -1.44 -1.99
CA MET A 1 13.54 -1.80 -1.07
C MET A 1 13.58 -0.82 0.09
N HIS A 2 12.53 -0.02 0.21
CA HIS A 2 12.38 1.04 1.21
C HIS A 2 10.99 0.88 1.86
N MET A 3 10.87 1.19 3.15
CA MET A 3 9.61 1.06 3.89
C MET A 3 9.43 2.26 4.81
N PHE A 4 8.21 2.77 4.86
CA PHE A 4 7.82 3.85 5.75
C PHE A 4 6.39 3.67 6.25
N ASP A 5 6.13 4.19 7.45
CA ASP A 5 4.79 4.25 8.01
C ASP A 5 3.94 5.23 7.21
N ALA A 6 2.67 4.89 7.00
CA ALA A 6 1.73 5.70 6.24
C ALA A 6 0.38 5.75 6.92
N GLU A 7 -0.22 6.93 6.88
CA GLU A 7 -1.60 7.12 7.31
C GLU A 7 -2.56 6.62 6.22
N LYS A 8 -3.79 6.33 6.63
CA LYS A 8 -4.88 5.90 5.74
C LYS A 8 -5.04 6.78 4.49
N GLN A 9 -4.89 8.10 4.62
CA GLN A 9 -5.02 9.01 3.48
C GLN A 9 -3.93 8.74 2.44
N VAL A 10 -2.68 8.59 2.87
CA VAL A 10 -1.55 8.28 1.97
C VAL A 10 -1.77 6.94 1.25
N ILE A 11 -2.28 5.93 1.95
CA ILE A 11 -2.62 4.63 1.33
C ILE A 11 -3.73 4.79 0.28
N ALA A 12 -4.75 5.60 0.57
CA ALA A 12 -5.84 5.85 -0.36
C ALA A 12 -5.36 6.59 -1.62
N ASP A 13 -4.56 7.64 -1.45
CA ASP A 13 -3.99 8.43 -2.55
C ASP A 13 -3.15 7.54 -3.49
N LEU A 14 -2.28 6.68 -2.93
CA LEU A 14 -1.48 5.73 -3.71
C LEU A 14 -2.33 4.71 -4.47
N CYS A 15 -3.49 4.33 -3.94
CA CYS A 15 -4.42 3.45 -4.64
C CYS A 15 -5.18 4.16 -5.77
N GLU A 16 -5.46 5.46 -5.62
CA GLU A 16 -6.15 6.27 -6.63
C GLU A 16 -5.20 6.65 -7.78
N GLU A 17 -3.96 7.01 -7.47
CA GLU A 17 -2.93 7.37 -8.44
C GLU A 17 -2.36 6.13 -9.18
N GLY A 18 -2.42 4.96 -8.55
CA GLY A 18 -1.91 3.71 -9.08
C GLY A 18 -2.97 2.76 -9.63
N THR A 19 -2.52 1.60 -10.11
CA THR A 19 -3.41 0.47 -10.45
C THR A 19 -3.31 -0.59 -9.38
N VAL A 20 -4.41 -0.89 -8.70
CA VAL A 20 -4.51 -2.01 -7.75
C VAL A 20 -4.42 -3.34 -8.51
N VAL A 21 -3.38 -4.10 -8.22
CA VAL A 21 -3.11 -5.40 -8.85
C VAL A 21 -3.81 -6.53 -8.11
N THR A 22 -3.74 -6.52 -6.78
CA THR A 22 -4.41 -7.52 -5.93
C THR A 22 -4.60 -6.98 -4.52
N THR A 23 -5.60 -7.52 -3.84
CA THR A 23 -5.92 -7.22 -2.45
C THR A 23 -6.06 -8.52 -1.66
N LYS A 24 -5.67 -8.49 -0.39
CA LYS A 24 -5.84 -9.61 0.53
C LYS A 24 -6.20 -9.14 1.92
N GLN A 25 -7.40 -9.51 2.35
CA GLN A 25 -7.89 -9.22 3.69
C GLN A 25 -7.42 -10.28 4.68
N TYR A 26 -6.91 -9.84 5.82
CA TYR A 26 -6.63 -10.65 7.00
C TYR A 26 -7.47 -10.16 8.18
N PRO A 27 -7.57 -10.93 9.29
CA PRO A 27 -8.24 -10.44 10.48
C PRO A 27 -7.73 -9.07 10.89
N SER A 28 -6.42 -8.88 11.10
CA SER A 28 -5.92 -7.63 11.71
C SER A 28 -5.51 -6.53 10.72
N PHE A 29 -5.37 -6.83 9.44
CA PHE A 29 -4.87 -5.88 8.44
C PHE A 29 -5.34 -6.26 7.03
N HIS A 30 -5.15 -5.33 6.10
CA HIS A 30 -5.43 -5.48 4.69
C HIS A 30 -4.13 -5.23 3.91
N VAL A 31 -3.81 -6.10 2.94
CA VAL A 31 -2.66 -5.93 2.06
C VAL A 31 -3.14 -5.58 0.67
N ILE A 32 -2.58 -4.53 0.08
CA ILE A 32 -2.91 -4.04 -1.26
C ILE A 32 -1.60 -3.99 -2.05
N VAL A 33 -1.58 -4.59 -3.24
CA VAL A 33 -0.46 -4.45 -4.16
C VAL A 33 -0.87 -3.46 -5.24
N VAL A 34 -0.05 -2.42 -5.42
CA VAL A 34 -0.30 -1.34 -6.38
C VAL A 34 0.87 -1.26 -7.35
N ARG A 35 0.58 -1.03 -8.64
CA ARG A 35 1.56 -0.56 -9.61
C ARG A 35 1.34 0.94 -9.83
N HIS A 36 2.23 1.73 -9.24
CA HIS A 36 2.23 3.20 -9.30
C HIS A 36 2.97 3.67 -10.56
N PRO A 37 2.50 4.73 -11.25
CA PRO A 37 3.16 5.24 -12.46
C PRO A 37 4.58 5.77 -12.21
N THR A 38 4.85 6.33 -11.03
CA THR A 38 6.14 6.96 -10.69
C THR A 38 6.98 6.15 -9.71
N LEU A 39 6.34 5.50 -8.73
CA LEU A 39 7.02 4.78 -7.63
C LEU A 39 7.22 3.29 -7.93
N GLY A 40 6.73 2.81 -9.09
CA GLY A 40 6.84 1.41 -9.46
C GLY A 40 5.91 0.51 -8.64
N LYS A 41 6.42 -0.62 -8.15
CA LYS A 41 5.60 -1.61 -7.43
C LYS A 41 5.59 -1.31 -5.93
N LEU A 42 4.38 -1.14 -5.40
CA LEU A 42 4.14 -0.89 -3.99
C LEU A 42 3.37 -2.05 -3.35
N VAL A 43 3.68 -2.34 -2.10
CA VAL A 43 2.85 -3.15 -1.21
C VAL A 43 2.41 -2.26 -0.06
N LEU A 44 1.11 -2.04 0.06
CA LEU A 44 0.49 -1.24 1.11
C LEU A 44 -0.10 -2.20 2.14
N VAL A 45 0.12 -1.92 3.42
CA VAL A 45 -0.47 -2.64 4.53
C VAL A 45 -1.30 -1.65 5.33
N GLU A 46 -2.60 -1.87 5.43
CA GLU A 46 -3.52 -1.03 6.21
C GLU A 46 -4.01 -1.81 7.44
N GLY A 47 -3.72 -1.28 8.62
CA GLY A 47 -4.26 -1.74 9.91
C GLY A 47 -5.69 -1.26 10.13
N ARG A 48 -6.41 -1.90 11.07
CA ARG A 48 -7.80 -1.52 11.40
C ARG A 48 -7.95 -0.14 12.05
N ASP A 49 -6.87 0.39 12.59
CA ASP A 49 -6.77 1.69 13.24
C ASP A 49 -6.48 2.84 12.25
N GLY A 50 -6.34 2.54 10.96
CA GLY A 50 -6.01 3.52 9.93
C GLY A 50 -4.51 3.86 9.87
N GLN A 51 -3.67 3.18 10.64
CA GLN A 51 -2.23 3.19 10.44
C GLN A 51 -1.83 2.10 9.46
N GLY A 52 -0.69 2.27 8.81
CA GLY A 52 -0.21 1.30 7.86
C GLY A 52 1.24 1.51 7.49
N ALA A 53 1.71 0.72 6.53
CA ALA A 53 3.04 0.82 5.99
C ALA A 53 3.01 0.70 4.47
N VAL A 54 3.91 1.42 3.81
CA VAL A 54 4.17 1.31 2.39
C VAL A 54 5.54 0.66 2.22
N VAL A 55 5.60 -0.37 1.39
CA VAL A 55 6.83 -1.05 1.01
C VAL A 55 7.04 -0.86 -0.48
N GLU A 56 8.11 -0.15 -0.83
CA GLU A 56 8.61 -0.04 -2.19
C GLU A 56 9.42 -1.31 -2.51
N VAL A 57 8.98 -2.03 -3.54
CA VAL A 57 9.62 -3.27 -3.97
C VAL A 57 10.40 -2.99 -5.25
N ASP A 58 11.72 -3.19 -5.20
CA ASP A 58 12.56 -3.12 -6.39
C ASP A 58 12.19 -4.31 -7.30
N GLY A 59 11.79 -4.02 -8.53
CA GLY A 59 11.39 -5.05 -9.50
C GLY A 59 11.06 -4.48 -10.87
#